data_AF-A0A927IKQ8-F1
#
_entry.id   AF-A0A927IKQ8-F1
#
_cell.length_a   1.000
_cell.length_b   1.000
_cell.length_c   1.000
_cell.angle_alpha   90.00
_cell.angle_beta   90.00
_cell.angle_gamma   90.00
#
_symmetry.space_group_name_H-M   'P 1'
#
loop_
_entity.id
_entity.type
_entity.pdbx_description
1 polymer ?
#
loop_
_entity_poly.entity_id
_entity_poly.type
_entity_poly.pdbx_seq_one_letter_code
_entity_poly.pdbx_strand_id
1 'polypeptide(L)'
;MPEKKTTKGGTAAPVIEFQARDFELLRGLFESRLMTQEQATRLYFDGKTEAAKKRLQKLKALRLIAERERRVYHPAILYLTKRGFDCLATHGKLSDYPRLAWHQLEKRAQVSELTLGHEIDVVQVKAALAVALRATGRFAIAEFSTWPMLYQFKASKPRQAGHYSSGDMVVKPDGYLRLHEPVRLPDGSASDEYDEHLFFLEVDRSTESQETLALKAHGYRDYFQRGGLALRYGYKAEDYKSFAFRVLMVFRNAERRNNCAETLLRMNPPVLTQVWLATQEDVLRDPLGAVWMRPQDYRDATAGSAFDASRPVKGVYRRRPEREAWVAAKVAYRGLI
;
A
#
# COMPACT_ATOMS: atom_id res chain seq x y z
N MET A 1 7.06 31.73 -59.44
CA MET A 1 7.23 30.33 -59.02
C MET A 1 6.63 30.17 -57.64
N PRO A 2 5.65 29.28 -57.41
CA PRO A 2 5.06 29.10 -56.09
C PRO A 2 5.92 28.14 -55.25
N GLU A 3 6.22 28.54 -54.02
CA GLU A 3 6.90 27.73 -53.01
C GLU A 3 6.04 26.52 -52.62
N LYS A 4 6.60 25.32 -52.81
CA LYS A 4 6.04 24.07 -52.28
C LYS A 4 6.16 24.07 -50.76
N LYS A 5 5.04 24.30 -50.06
CA LYS A 5 4.86 23.89 -48.67
C LYS A 5 4.95 22.36 -48.58
N THR A 6 6.07 21.85 -48.07
CA THR A 6 6.21 20.47 -47.62
C THR A 6 5.31 20.23 -46.41
N THR A 7 4.20 19.52 -46.62
CA THR A 7 3.37 18.93 -45.57
C THR A 7 4.19 17.88 -44.82
N LYS A 8 4.41 18.11 -43.51
CA LYS A 8 4.99 17.11 -42.59
C LYS A 8 4.12 15.86 -42.61
N GLY A 9 4.71 14.73 -42.99
CA GLY A 9 4.06 13.43 -43.00
C GLY A 9 3.44 13.08 -41.65
N GLY A 10 2.15 12.75 -41.67
CA GLY A 10 1.47 12.14 -40.54
C GLY A 10 2.15 10.81 -40.23
N THR A 11 2.83 10.73 -39.09
CA THR A 11 3.39 9.47 -38.58
C THR A 11 2.23 8.53 -38.30
N ALA A 12 2.12 7.46 -39.08
CA ALA A 12 1.18 6.38 -38.82
C ALA A 12 1.33 5.93 -37.36
N ALA A 13 0.22 5.80 -36.64
CA ALA A 13 0.23 5.35 -35.26
C ALA A 13 0.97 4.00 -35.20
N PRO A 14 1.91 3.80 -34.26
CA PRO A 14 2.69 2.58 -34.21
C PRO A 14 1.76 1.40 -33.96
N VAL A 15 1.74 0.43 -34.88
CA VAL A 15 1.04 -0.83 -34.69
C VAL A 15 1.82 -1.62 -33.64
N ILE A 16 1.20 -1.90 -32.49
CA ILE A 16 1.76 -2.81 -31.50
C ILE A 16 0.82 -3.99 -31.33
N GLU A 17 1.40 -5.17 -31.21
CA GLU A 17 0.72 -6.32 -30.64
C GLU A 17 0.74 -6.18 -29.11
N PHE A 18 -0.43 -6.27 -28.48
CA PHE A 18 -0.55 -6.20 -27.03
C PHE A 18 -0.02 -7.47 -26.36
N GLN A 19 0.73 -7.28 -25.28
CA GLN A 19 1.25 -8.33 -24.42
C GLN A 19 0.43 -8.37 -23.13
N ALA A 20 0.37 -9.54 -22.46
CA ALA A 20 -0.30 -9.68 -21.16
C ALA A 20 0.15 -8.60 -20.15
N ARG A 21 1.47 -8.37 -20.10
CA ARG A 21 2.11 -7.32 -19.30
C ARG A 21 1.58 -5.91 -19.56
N ASP A 22 1.19 -5.56 -20.79
CA ASP A 22 0.66 -4.22 -21.05
C ASP A 22 -0.67 -4.03 -20.33
N PHE A 23 -1.53 -5.05 -20.37
CA PHE A 23 -2.79 -5.03 -19.64
C PHE A 23 -2.56 -5.00 -18.13
N GLU A 24 -1.56 -5.73 -17.61
CA GLU A 24 -1.17 -5.66 -16.20
C GLU A 24 -0.73 -4.25 -15.79
N LEU A 25 0.13 -3.60 -16.60
CA LEU A 25 0.56 -2.23 -16.36
C LEU A 25 -0.61 -1.24 -16.39
N LEU A 26 -1.46 -1.33 -17.42
CA LEU A 26 -2.62 -0.43 -17.58
C LEU A 26 -3.61 -0.62 -16.41
N ARG A 27 -3.88 -1.87 -16.02
CA ARG A 27 -4.69 -2.21 -14.84
C ARG A 27 -4.05 -1.72 -13.55
N GLY A 28 -2.73 -1.82 -13.43
CA GLY A 28 -1.98 -1.23 -12.33
C GLY A 28 -2.18 0.28 -12.22
N LEU A 29 -2.09 1.02 -13.33
CA LEU A 29 -2.35 2.46 -13.36
C LEU A 29 -3.81 2.80 -13.06
N PHE A 30 -4.74 1.93 -13.45
CA PHE A 30 -6.15 2.06 -13.06
C PHE A 30 -6.33 1.98 -11.54
N GLU A 31 -5.68 1.02 -10.87
CA GLU A 31 -5.75 0.84 -9.41
C GLU A 31 -5.01 1.94 -8.64
N SER A 32 -3.74 2.14 -8.98
CA SER A 32 -2.83 3.03 -8.24
C SER A 32 -2.95 4.50 -8.65
N ARG A 33 -3.79 4.81 -9.66
CA ARG A 33 -4.00 6.13 -10.29
C ARG A 33 -2.80 6.68 -11.04
N LEU A 34 -1.61 6.56 -10.45
CA LEU A 34 -0.36 7.05 -10.96
C LEU A 34 0.79 6.15 -10.53
N MET A 35 1.89 6.20 -11.29
CA MET A 35 3.15 5.57 -10.92
C MET A 35 4.31 6.35 -11.52
N THR A 36 5.48 6.33 -10.89
CA THR A 36 6.70 6.74 -11.60
C THR A 36 7.08 5.69 -12.65
N GLN A 37 7.87 6.11 -13.65
CA GLN A 37 8.47 5.16 -14.59
C GLN A 37 9.29 4.07 -13.87
N GLU A 38 10.00 4.43 -12.80
CA GLU A 38 10.79 3.48 -12.01
C GLU A 38 9.91 2.43 -11.33
N GLN A 39 8.81 2.86 -10.69
CA GLN A 39 7.83 1.97 -10.06
C GLN A 39 7.21 1.02 -11.09
N ALA A 40 6.78 1.54 -12.24
CA ALA A 40 6.26 0.72 -13.33
C ALA A 40 7.31 -0.29 -13.83
N THR A 41 8.58 0.12 -13.94
CA THR A 41 9.69 -0.74 -14.36
C THR A 41 9.90 -1.89 -13.38
N ARG A 42 9.89 -1.60 -12.07
CA ARG A 42 10.03 -2.61 -11.02
C ARG A 42 8.85 -3.57 -10.97
N LEU A 43 7.63 -3.08 -11.11
CA LEU A 43 6.41 -3.87 -10.98
C LEU A 43 6.11 -4.75 -12.20
N TYR A 44 6.39 -4.29 -13.42
CA TYR A 44 5.92 -4.96 -14.64
C TYR A 44 7.04 -5.40 -15.57
N PHE A 45 8.27 -4.90 -15.39
CA PHE A 45 9.37 -5.16 -16.32
C PHE A 45 10.57 -5.84 -15.66
N ASP A 46 10.41 -6.41 -14.46
CA ASP A 46 11.48 -7.08 -13.71
C ASP A 46 12.73 -6.21 -13.54
N GLY A 47 12.55 -4.88 -13.39
CA GLY A 47 13.67 -3.94 -13.29
C GLY A 47 14.37 -3.62 -14.62
N LYS A 48 13.93 -4.17 -15.76
CA LYS A 48 14.57 -3.97 -17.08
C LYS A 48 14.25 -2.59 -17.67
N THR A 49 15.00 -1.58 -17.26
CA THR A 49 14.80 -0.16 -17.59
C THR A 49 14.67 0.13 -19.09
N GLU A 50 15.55 -0.39 -19.94
CA GLU A 50 15.51 -0.12 -21.38
C GLU A 50 14.29 -0.74 -22.06
N ALA A 51 13.90 -1.95 -21.64
CA ALA A 51 12.70 -2.62 -22.13
C ALA A 51 11.44 -1.84 -21.71
N ALA A 52 11.39 -1.40 -20.45
CA ALA A 52 10.32 -0.57 -19.92
C ALA A 52 10.20 0.74 -20.70
N LYS A 53 11.30 1.48 -20.85
CA LYS A 53 11.33 2.77 -21.57
C LYS A 53 10.80 2.64 -23.00
N LYS A 54 11.28 1.66 -23.76
CA LYS A 54 10.81 1.42 -25.14
C LYS A 54 9.32 1.07 -25.18
N ARG A 55 8.85 0.21 -24.26
CA ARG A 55 7.42 -0.19 -24.23
C ARG A 55 6.53 0.97 -23.80
N LEU A 56 6.89 1.69 -22.75
CA LEU A 56 6.15 2.87 -22.27
C LEU A 56 6.06 3.96 -23.33
N GLN A 57 7.11 4.19 -24.12
CA GLN A 57 7.05 5.12 -25.26
C GLN A 57 6.01 4.69 -26.30
N LYS A 58 5.92 3.39 -26.63
CA LYS A 58 4.89 2.88 -27.54
C LYS A 58 3.48 3.06 -26.99
N LEU A 59 3.26 2.77 -25.70
CA LEU A 59 1.96 2.95 -25.04
C LEU A 59 1.55 4.45 -24.98
N LYS A 60 2.52 5.34 -24.77
CA LYS A 60 2.33 6.80 -24.88
C LYS A 60 1.97 7.24 -26.31
N ALA A 61 2.66 6.72 -27.33
CA ALA A 61 2.36 7.04 -28.73
C ALA A 61 0.94 6.61 -29.14
N LEU A 62 0.44 5.52 -28.57
CA LEU A 62 -0.96 5.09 -28.72
C LEU A 62 -1.94 5.85 -27.83
N ARG A 63 -1.45 6.76 -26.98
CA ARG A 63 -2.23 7.53 -26.01
C ARG A 63 -2.97 6.66 -25.00
N LEU A 64 -2.45 5.48 -24.65
CA LEU A 64 -3.04 4.62 -23.61
C LEU A 64 -2.64 5.06 -22.21
N ILE A 65 -1.45 5.65 -22.10
CA ILE A 65 -0.93 6.29 -20.90
C ILE A 65 -0.42 7.69 -21.27
N ALA A 66 -0.33 8.55 -20.28
CA ALA A 66 0.24 9.89 -20.42
C ALA A 66 1.12 10.22 -19.20
N GLU A 67 1.87 11.32 -19.29
CA GLU A 67 2.71 11.82 -18.22
C GLU A 67 2.12 13.13 -17.67
N ARG A 68 2.20 13.32 -16.36
CA ARG A 68 1.97 14.64 -15.77
C ARG A 68 3.04 15.60 -16.21
N GLU A 69 2.68 16.88 -16.27
CA GLU A 69 3.68 17.94 -16.39
C GLU A 69 4.70 17.83 -15.25
N ARG A 70 5.97 17.97 -15.59
CA ARG A 70 7.07 17.79 -14.65
C ARG A 70 8.13 18.86 -14.84
N ARG A 71 8.77 19.22 -13.74
CA ARG A 71 9.99 20.01 -13.78
C ARG A 71 11.15 19.15 -14.30
N VAL A 72 12.18 19.81 -14.82
CA VAL A 72 13.44 19.15 -15.17
C VAL A 72 13.95 18.40 -13.93
N TYR A 73 14.48 17.19 -14.14
CA TYR A 73 14.98 16.27 -13.08
C TYR A 73 13.94 15.63 -12.16
N HIS A 74 12.65 15.99 -12.23
CA HIS A 74 11.61 15.21 -11.56
C HIS A 74 11.28 13.94 -12.36
N PRO A 75 10.95 12.82 -11.66
CA PRO A 75 10.59 11.58 -12.32
C PRO A 75 9.34 11.75 -13.19
N ALA A 76 9.27 10.98 -14.28
CA ALA A 76 8.05 10.91 -15.09
C ALA A 76 6.96 10.18 -14.30
N ILE A 77 5.83 10.86 -14.07
CA ILE A 77 4.66 10.31 -13.39
C ILE A 77 3.61 9.96 -14.43
N LEU A 78 3.41 8.66 -14.60
CA LEU A 78 2.50 8.06 -15.56
C LEU A 78 1.09 7.99 -14.99
N TYR A 79 0.08 8.16 -15.83
CA TYR A 79 -1.33 7.92 -15.50
C TYR A 79 -2.07 7.29 -16.69
N LEU A 80 -3.20 6.63 -16.41
CA LEU A 80 -4.05 6.01 -17.42
C LEU A 80 -4.90 7.08 -18.14
N THR A 81 -4.98 7.03 -19.46
CA THR A 81 -5.85 7.93 -20.24
C THR A 81 -7.22 7.30 -20.49
N LYS A 82 -8.16 8.08 -21.04
CA LYS A 82 -9.46 7.56 -21.49
C LYS A 82 -9.31 6.39 -22.44
N ARG A 83 -8.40 6.49 -23.41
CA ARG A 83 -8.16 5.44 -24.40
C ARG A 83 -7.57 4.18 -23.76
N GLY A 84 -6.71 4.34 -22.75
CA GLY A 84 -6.21 3.22 -21.96
C GLY A 84 -7.32 2.51 -21.17
N PHE A 85 -8.21 3.29 -20.55
CA PHE A 85 -9.39 2.76 -19.87
C PHE A 85 -10.34 2.03 -20.83
N ASP A 86 -10.69 2.65 -21.96
CA ASP A 86 -11.55 2.04 -22.99
C ASP A 86 -10.90 0.73 -23.49
N CYS A 87 -9.58 0.72 -23.69
CA CYS A 87 -8.84 -0.49 -24.06
C CYS A 87 -8.97 -1.60 -23.01
N LEU A 88 -8.81 -1.30 -21.71
CA LEU A 88 -9.02 -2.28 -20.64
C LEU A 88 -10.46 -2.81 -20.62
N ALA A 89 -11.44 -1.93 -20.77
CA ALA A 89 -12.85 -2.29 -20.77
C ALA A 89 -13.21 -3.21 -21.94
N THR A 90 -12.80 -2.87 -23.17
CA THR A 90 -13.04 -3.68 -24.37
C THR A 90 -12.42 -5.09 -24.27
N HIS A 91 -11.29 -5.22 -23.59
CA HIS A 91 -10.62 -6.52 -23.38
C HIS A 91 -11.10 -7.26 -22.11
N GLY A 92 -12.17 -6.79 -21.46
CA GLY A 92 -12.73 -7.42 -20.26
C GLY A 92 -11.81 -7.40 -19.04
N LYS A 93 -10.80 -6.53 -19.00
CA LYS A 93 -9.77 -6.50 -17.94
C LYS A 93 -10.21 -5.77 -16.66
N LEU A 94 -11.46 -5.29 -16.62
CA LEU A 94 -12.05 -4.53 -15.51
C LEU A 94 -13.29 -5.21 -14.90
N SER A 95 -13.58 -6.47 -15.26
CA SER A 95 -14.81 -7.16 -14.85
C SER A 95 -14.92 -7.41 -13.35
N ASP A 96 -13.79 -7.42 -12.66
CA ASP A 96 -13.63 -7.64 -11.22
C ASP A 96 -13.69 -6.35 -10.38
N TYR A 97 -13.86 -5.19 -11.03
CA TYR A 97 -14.04 -3.91 -10.34
C TYR A 97 -15.50 -3.43 -10.41
N PRO A 98 -15.91 -2.53 -9.50
CA PRO A 98 -17.17 -1.82 -9.64
C PRO A 98 -17.27 -1.18 -11.03
N ARG A 99 -18.45 -1.24 -11.64
CA ARG A 99 -18.69 -0.58 -12.92
C ARG A 99 -18.51 0.93 -12.74
N LEU A 100 -17.55 1.49 -13.45
CA LEU A 100 -17.24 2.90 -13.38
C LEU A 100 -17.23 3.51 -14.77
N ALA A 101 -17.77 4.71 -14.87
CA ALA A 101 -17.64 5.53 -16.06
C ALA A 101 -16.30 6.29 -16.03
N TRP A 102 -15.79 6.63 -17.22
CA TRP A 102 -14.52 7.37 -17.34
C TRP A 102 -14.48 8.64 -16.47
N HIS A 103 -15.56 9.42 -16.41
CA HIS A 103 -15.59 10.65 -15.62
C HIS A 103 -15.35 10.43 -14.10
N GLN A 104 -15.68 9.25 -13.58
CA GLN A 104 -15.40 8.89 -12.18
C GLN A 104 -13.92 8.56 -11.99
N LEU A 105 -13.32 7.90 -12.98
CA LEU A 105 -11.89 7.59 -13.00
C LEU A 105 -11.03 8.84 -13.23
N GLU A 106 -11.45 9.74 -14.11
CA GLU A 106 -10.75 10.98 -14.41
C GLU A 106 -10.60 11.86 -13.16
N LYS A 107 -11.67 12.02 -12.39
CA LYS A 107 -11.63 12.71 -11.08
C LYS A 107 -10.65 12.06 -10.10
N ARG A 108 -10.47 10.74 -10.18
CA ARG A 108 -9.51 10.00 -9.33
C ARG A 108 -8.07 10.16 -9.81
N ALA A 109 -7.85 10.16 -11.12
CA ALA A 109 -6.54 10.33 -11.73
C ALA A 109 -5.97 11.75 -11.50
N GLN A 110 -6.85 12.74 -11.29
CA GLN A 110 -6.51 14.11 -10.90
C GLN A 110 -6.06 14.19 -9.42
N VAL A 111 -4.88 13.65 -9.13
CA VAL A 111 -4.26 13.75 -7.81
C VAL A 111 -3.65 15.14 -7.61
N SER A 112 -4.01 15.85 -6.54
CA SER A 112 -3.47 17.17 -6.25
C SER A 112 -1.98 17.10 -5.88
N GLU A 113 -1.24 18.20 -6.05
CA GLU A 113 0.17 18.26 -5.64
C GLU A 113 0.36 17.99 -4.13
N LEU A 114 -0.64 18.33 -3.30
CA LEU A 114 -0.61 18.10 -1.87
C LEU A 114 -0.60 16.60 -1.53
N THR A 115 -1.35 15.78 -2.27
CA THR A 115 -1.46 14.33 -2.00
C THR A 115 -0.56 13.48 -2.89
N LEU A 116 0.03 14.06 -3.94
CA LEU A 116 0.87 13.35 -4.90
C LEU A 116 2.02 12.58 -4.22
N GLY A 117 2.71 13.20 -3.27
CA GLY A 117 3.81 12.54 -2.56
C GLY A 117 3.35 11.30 -1.76
N HIS A 118 2.13 11.33 -1.21
CA HIS A 118 1.53 10.18 -0.53
C HIS A 118 1.26 9.03 -1.49
N GLU A 119 0.62 9.31 -2.62
CA GLU A 119 0.36 8.28 -3.64
C GLU A 119 1.66 7.63 -4.14
N ILE A 120 2.70 8.42 -4.36
CA ILE A 120 4.01 7.93 -4.80
C ILE A 120 4.64 7.03 -3.72
N ASP A 121 4.60 7.44 -2.44
CA ASP A 121 5.15 6.66 -1.33
C ASP A 121 4.39 5.33 -1.14
N VAL A 122 3.06 5.32 -1.27
CA VAL A 122 2.23 4.10 -1.23
C VAL A 122 2.61 3.13 -2.36
N VAL A 123 2.73 3.62 -3.59
CA VAL A 123 3.13 2.79 -4.74
C VAL A 123 4.57 2.30 -4.58
N GLN A 124 5.46 3.09 -3.97
CA GLN A 124 6.83 2.68 -3.71
C GLN A 124 6.89 1.50 -2.74
N VAL A 125 6.10 1.52 -1.67
CA VAL A 125 5.96 0.39 -0.73
C VAL A 125 5.34 -0.82 -1.44
N LYS A 126 4.30 -0.62 -2.26
CA LYS A 126 3.72 -1.69 -3.10
C LYS A 126 4.79 -2.34 -3.98
N ALA A 127 5.60 -1.55 -4.68
CA ALA A 127 6.66 -2.05 -5.54
C ALA A 127 7.74 -2.81 -4.76
N ALA A 128 8.16 -2.32 -3.59
CA ALA A 128 9.14 -3.01 -2.75
C ALA A 128 8.64 -4.38 -2.31
N LEU A 129 7.45 -4.43 -1.71
CA LEU A 129 6.82 -5.68 -1.26
C LEU A 129 6.60 -6.66 -2.44
N ALA A 130 6.00 -6.20 -3.53
CA ALA A 130 5.68 -7.07 -4.65
C ALA A 130 6.93 -7.69 -5.31
N VAL A 131 8.00 -6.91 -5.47
CA VAL A 131 9.26 -7.41 -6.02
C VAL A 131 9.90 -8.42 -5.07
N ALA A 132 9.97 -8.11 -3.77
CA ALA A 132 10.56 -9.03 -2.79
C ALA A 132 9.78 -10.34 -2.70
N LEU A 133 8.45 -10.28 -2.66
CA LEU A 133 7.58 -11.47 -2.61
C LEU A 133 7.78 -12.36 -3.83
N ARG A 134 7.78 -11.79 -5.04
CA ARG A 134 8.03 -12.56 -6.27
C ARG A 134 9.41 -13.19 -6.29
N ALA A 135 10.43 -12.49 -5.79
CA ALA A 135 11.79 -12.99 -5.75
C ALA A 135 11.95 -14.23 -4.85
N THR A 136 11.09 -14.40 -3.85
CA THR A 136 11.12 -15.62 -3.01
C THR A 136 10.66 -16.87 -3.74
N GLY A 137 9.81 -16.74 -4.77
CA GLY A 137 9.10 -17.86 -5.39
C GLY A 137 8.17 -18.65 -4.45
N ARG A 138 8.06 -18.25 -3.18
CA ARG A 138 7.26 -18.91 -2.14
C ARG A 138 5.80 -18.45 -2.14
N PHE A 139 5.55 -17.21 -2.52
CA PHE A 139 4.24 -16.58 -2.44
C PHE A 139 3.72 -16.20 -3.82
N ALA A 140 2.42 -16.46 -4.03
CA ALA A 140 1.67 -15.87 -5.12
C ALA A 140 0.93 -14.62 -4.59
N ILE A 141 1.11 -13.48 -5.26
CA ILE A 141 0.34 -12.27 -4.97
C ILE A 141 -1.02 -12.42 -5.64
N ALA A 142 -2.02 -12.88 -4.88
CA ALA A 142 -3.38 -13.01 -5.37
C ALA A 142 -4.03 -11.64 -5.60
N GLU A 143 -3.71 -10.66 -4.76
CA GLU A 143 -4.18 -9.29 -4.91
C GLU A 143 -3.23 -8.30 -4.25
N PHE A 144 -2.99 -7.15 -4.89
CA PHE A 144 -2.36 -6.00 -4.24
C PHE A 144 -2.95 -4.69 -4.75
N SER A 145 -4.04 -4.25 -4.12
CA SER A 145 -4.73 -3.01 -4.49
C SER A 145 -4.26 -1.84 -3.63
N THR A 146 -4.05 -0.68 -4.25
CA THR A 146 -3.81 0.60 -3.55
C THR A 146 -4.94 1.59 -3.79
N TRP A 147 -6.15 1.06 -3.97
CA TRP A 147 -7.34 1.86 -4.17
C TRP A 147 -8.12 1.93 -2.85
N PRO A 148 -8.09 3.08 -2.14
CA PRO A 148 -8.64 3.17 -0.80
C PRO A 148 -10.15 2.85 -0.71
N MET A 149 -10.94 3.29 -1.71
CA MET A 149 -12.38 3.02 -1.71
C MET A 149 -12.77 1.55 -1.97
N LEU A 150 -11.92 0.73 -2.60
CA LEU A 150 -12.26 -0.70 -2.72
C LEU A 150 -12.30 -1.34 -1.36
N TYR A 151 -11.37 -0.95 -0.48
CA TYR A 151 -11.14 -1.58 0.83
C TYR A 151 -11.57 -0.72 2.02
N GLN A 152 -12.26 0.39 1.78
CA GLN A 152 -12.80 1.20 2.87
C GLN A 152 -13.90 0.45 3.63
N PHE A 153 -14.04 0.74 4.91
CA PHE A 153 -15.08 0.17 5.76
C PHE A 153 -15.50 1.14 6.86
N LYS A 154 -16.68 0.90 7.44
CA LYS A 154 -17.15 1.60 8.64
C LYS A 154 -16.65 0.85 9.87
N ALA A 155 -16.22 1.60 10.87
CA ALA A 155 -15.86 1.09 12.19
C ALA A 155 -16.41 2.05 13.26
N SER A 156 -16.68 1.56 14.46
CA SER A 156 -17.11 2.46 15.54
C SER A 156 -15.92 3.12 16.22
N LYS A 157 -16.12 4.38 16.61
CA LYS A 157 -15.17 5.12 17.44
C LYS A 157 -15.11 4.54 18.87
N PRO A 158 -13.95 4.57 19.52
CA PRO A 158 -13.85 4.14 20.91
C PRO A 158 -14.72 5.02 21.82
N ARG A 159 -15.48 4.39 22.73
CA ARG A 159 -16.39 5.07 23.67
C ARG A 159 -15.69 6.03 24.64
N GLN A 160 -14.37 5.92 24.79
CA GLN A 160 -13.60 6.55 25.87
C GLN A 160 -12.69 7.70 25.40
N ALA A 161 -12.83 8.16 24.17
CA ALA A 161 -12.16 9.38 23.77
C ALA A 161 -13.05 10.57 24.13
N GLY A 162 -12.80 11.21 25.27
CA GLY A 162 -13.51 12.43 25.72
C GLY A 162 -13.48 13.62 24.75
N HIS A 163 -12.91 13.44 23.55
CA HIS A 163 -12.84 14.40 22.45
C HIS A 163 -13.61 13.95 21.19
N TYR A 164 -14.15 12.73 21.13
CA TYR A 164 -14.93 12.26 19.99
C TYR A 164 -16.33 11.85 20.44
N SER A 165 -17.35 12.44 19.80
CA SER A 165 -18.72 11.96 19.94
C SER A 165 -18.81 10.48 19.57
N SER A 166 -19.59 9.73 20.34
CA SER A 166 -19.96 8.35 19.98
C SER A 166 -20.49 8.33 18.56
N GLY A 167 -19.93 7.46 17.71
CA GLY A 167 -20.35 7.37 16.31
C GLY A 167 -19.44 6.48 15.47
N ASP A 168 -19.76 6.40 14.19
CA ASP A 168 -18.97 5.67 13.22
C ASP A 168 -17.85 6.54 12.64
N MET A 169 -16.80 5.87 12.19
CA MET A 169 -15.73 6.42 11.36
C MET A 169 -15.60 5.56 10.11
N VAL A 170 -15.09 6.16 9.03
CA VAL A 170 -14.73 5.43 7.81
C VAL A 170 -13.23 5.29 7.79
N VAL A 171 -12.75 4.06 7.81
CA VAL A 171 -11.33 3.75 7.58
C VAL A 171 -11.13 3.54 6.09
N LYS A 172 -10.07 4.13 5.55
CA LYS A 172 -9.67 4.06 4.15
C LYS A 172 -8.22 3.60 4.09
N PRO A 173 -7.97 2.29 3.96
CA PRO A 173 -6.60 1.78 3.85
C PRO A 173 -5.89 2.36 2.64
N ASP A 174 -4.58 2.58 2.75
CA ASP A 174 -3.75 2.97 1.59
C ASP A 174 -3.56 1.80 0.63
N GLY A 175 -3.56 0.58 1.16
CA GLY A 175 -3.55 -0.63 0.35
C GLY A 175 -4.10 -1.87 1.05
N TYR A 176 -4.33 -2.89 0.23
CA TYR A 176 -4.73 -4.22 0.64
C TYR A 176 -3.91 -5.25 -0.14
N LEU A 177 -3.37 -6.24 0.56
CA LEU A 177 -2.53 -7.29 0.01
C LEU A 177 -3.03 -8.65 0.47
N ARG A 178 -3.18 -9.56 -0.49
CA ARG A 178 -3.55 -10.95 -0.28
C ARG A 178 -2.53 -11.85 -0.93
N LEU A 179 -1.95 -12.73 -0.12
CA LEU A 179 -0.93 -13.67 -0.55
C LEU A 179 -1.45 -15.08 -0.38
N HIS A 180 -1.16 -15.92 -1.37
CA HIS A 180 -1.31 -17.36 -1.24
C HIS A 180 0.08 -17.98 -1.08
N GLU A 181 0.22 -18.81 -0.07
CA GLU A 181 1.38 -19.66 0.14
C GLU A 181 0.97 -21.11 -0.13
N PRO A 182 1.48 -21.75 -1.20
CA PRO A 182 1.12 -23.13 -1.49
C PRO A 182 1.50 -24.07 -0.34
N VAL A 183 0.57 -24.92 0.07
CA VAL A 183 0.84 -25.96 1.06
C VAL A 183 1.74 -27.01 0.39
N ARG A 184 2.85 -27.35 1.06
CA ARG A 184 3.77 -28.38 0.57
C ARG A 184 3.39 -29.74 1.14
N LEU A 185 3.26 -30.72 0.25
CA LEU A 185 3.08 -32.12 0.60
C LEU A 185 4.38 -32.71 1.19
N PRO A 186 4.31 -33.84 1.91
CA PRO A 186 5.49 -34.48 2.52
C PRO A 186 6.61 -34.83 1.53
N ASP A 187 6.27 -35.04 0.25
CA ASP A 187 7.22 -35.31 -0.83
C ASP A 187 7.87 -34.04 -1.42
N GLY A 188 7.51 -32.86 -0.88
CA GLY A 188 8.00 -31.56 -1.32
C GLY A 188 7.26 -30.95 -2.52
N SER A 189 6.28 -31.65 -3.10
CA SER A 189 5.41 -31.10 -4.15
C SER A 189 4.40 -30.10 -3.57
N ALA A 190 3.89 -29.19 -4.41
CA ALA A 190 2.86 -28.23 -4.00
C ALA A 190 1.47 -28.89 -4.16
N SER A 191 0.61 -28.73 -3.16
CA SER A 191 -0.81 -29.05 -3.31
C SER A 191 -1.58 -27.88 -3.95
N ASP A 192 -2.83 -28.14 -4.34
CA ASP A 192 -3.76 -27.09 -4.75
C ASP A 192 -4.30 -26.26 -3.56
N GLU A 193 -3.98 -26.67 -2.32
CA GLU A 193 -4.30 -25.93 -1.11
C GLU A 193 -3.25 -24.84 -0.85
N TYR A 194 -3.68 -23.76 -0.23
CA TYR A 194 -2.80 -22.64 0.11
C TYR A 194 -3.20 -22.04 1.45
N ASP A 195 -2.19 -21.61 2.20
CA ASP A 195 -2.38 -20.71 3.32
C ASP A 195 -2.58 -19.29 2.79
N GLU A 196 -3.58 -18.60 3.33
CA GLU A 196 -3.89 -17.22 2.95
C GLU A 196 -3.35 -16.23 3.98
N HIS A 197 -2.58 -15.24 3.50
CA HIS A 197 -2.07 -14.16 4.33
C HIS A 197 -2.67 -12.83 3.90
N LEU A 198 -3.36 -12.16 4.83
CA LEU A 198 -4.15 -10.95 4.59
C LEU A 198 -3.51 -9.73 5.26
N PHE A 199 -3.33 -8.65 4.51
CA PHE A 199 -2.72 -7.42 5.00
C PHE A 199 -3.47 -6.17 4.55
N PHE A 200 -3.62 -5.22 5.46
CA PHE A 200 -3.87 -3.81 5.12
C PHE A 200 -2.57 -3.01 5.22
N LEU A 201 -2.47 -1.94 4.43
CA LEU A 201 -1.33 -1.05 4.38
C LEU A 201 -1.74 0.38 4.73
N GLU A 202 -0.93 1.04 5.55
CA GLU A 202 -0.98 2.48 5.86
C GLU A 202 0.44 3.05 5.74
N VAL A 203 0.62 4.15 5.01
CA VAL A 203 1.91 4.82 4.82
C VAL A 203 1.85 6.22 5.44
N ASP A 204 2.50 6.43 6.58
CA ASP A 204 2.51 7.71 7.27
C ASP A 204 3.63 8.64 6.77
N ARG A 205 3.23 9.75 6.15
CA ARG A 205 4.14 10.87 5.80
C ARG A 205 4.34 11.88 6.93
N SER A 206 3.95 11.52 8.16
CA SER A 206 4.01 12.37 9.34
C SER A 206 3.14 13.63 9.26
N THR A 207 2.07 13.58 8.47
CA THR A 207 1.07 14.64 8.35
C THR A 207 -0.14 14.43 9.26
N GLU A 208 -0.41 13.17 9.65
CA GLU A 208 -1.49 12.85 10.59
C GLU A 208 -1.02 13.02 12.05
N SER A 209 -1.92 13.12 13.02
CA SER A 209 -1.52 13.05 14.44
C SER A 209 -1.34 11.59 14.87
N GLN A 210 -0.63 11.36 15.98
CA GLN A 210 -0.53 10.01 16.57
C GLN A 210 -1.90 9.47 17.00
N GLU A 211 -2.80 10.36 17.44
CA GLU A 211 -4.17 10.02 17.79
C GLU A 211 -4.97 9.55 16.57
N THR A 212 -4.81 10.20 15.42
CA THR A 212 -5.44 9.76 14.16
C THR A 212 -4.95 8.37 13.76
N LEU A 213 -3.64 8.11 13.86
CA LEU A 213 -3.05 6.80 13.57
C LEU A 213 -3.59 5.71 14.52
N ALA A 214 -3.65 6.01 15.82
CA ALA A 214 -4.22 5.10 16.81
C ALA A 214 -5.72 4.86 16.58
N LEU A 215 -6.46 5.89 16.17
CA LEU A 215 -7.88 5.76 15.83
C LEU A 215 -8.08 4.88 14.58
N LYS A 216 -7.21 4.97 13.56
CA LYS A 216 -7.22 4.02 12.44
C LYS A 216 -6.97 2.59 12.89
N ALA A 217 -5.94 2.36 13.72
CA ALA A 217 -5.65 1.05 14.29
C ALA A 217 -6.83 0.49 15.10
N HIS A 218 -7.54 1.34 15.86
CA HIS A 218 -8.81 0.96 16.50
C HIS A 218 -9.82 0.46 15.47
N GLY A 219 -9.99 1.21 14.38
CA GLY A 219 -10.95 0.88 13.33
C GLY A 219 -10.69 -0.48 12.70
N TYR A 220 -9.43 -0.82 12.41
CA TYR A 220 -9.06 -2.16 11.95
C TYR A 220 -9.41 -3.26 12.95
N ARG A 221 -9.19 -3.02 14.24
CA ARG A 221 -9.56 -3.98 15.29
C ARG A 221 -11.07 -4.19 15.38
N ASP A 222 -11.83 -3.10 15.37
CA ASP A 222 -13.30 -3.16 15.37
C ASP A 222 -13.84 -3.88 14.12
N TYR A 223 -13.27 -3.59 12.94
CA TYR A 223 -13.62 -4.28 11.69
C TYR A 223 -13.34 -5.78 11.75
N PHE A 224 -12.20 -6.19 12.32
CA PHE A 224 -11.89 -7.61 12.54
C PHE A 224 -12.87 -8.27 13.51
N GLN A 225 -13.09 -7.67 14.68
CA GLN A 225 -13.94 -8.24 15.73
C GLN A 225 -15.41 -8.38 15.33
N ARG A 226 -15.89 -7.52 14.41
CA ARG A 226 -17.24 -7.60 13.84
C ARG A 226 -17.35 -8.52 12.61
N GLY A 227 -16.27 -9.19 12.24
CA GLY A 227 -16.24 -10.05 11.05
C GLY A 227 -16.41 -9.30 9.74
N GLY A 228 -16.03 -8.02 9.70
CA GLY A 228 -16.23 -7.19 8.52
C GLY A 228 -15.47 -7.69 7.29
N LEU A 229 -14.30 -8.33 7.46
CA LEU A 229 -13.57 -8.95 6.36
C LEU A 229 -14.23 -10.26 5.90
N ALA A 230 -14.70 -11.09 6.84
CA ALA A 230 -15.45 -12.31 6.52
C ALA A 230 -16.70 -11.99 5.69
N LEU A 231 -17.49 -10.99 6.12
CA LEU A 231 -18.65 -10.51 5.38
C LEU A 231 -18.31 -10.02 3.97
N ARG A 232 -17.17 -9.32 3.81
CA ARG A 232 -16.68 -8.86 2.50
C ARG A 232 -16.37 -10.02 1.56
N TYR A 233 -15.90 -11.15 2.09
CA TYR A 233 -15.67 -12.38 1.33
C TYR A 233 -16.94 -13.24 1.16
N GLY A 234 -18.10 -12.80 1.64
CA GLY A 234 -19.37 -13.54 1.54
C GLY A 234 -19.59 -14.60 2.63
N TYR A 235 -18.77 -14.59 3.69
CA TYR A 235 -18.89 -15.48 4.85
C TYR A 235 -19.70 -14.82 5.96
N LYS A 236 -20.01 -15.58 7.01
CA LYS A 236 -20.72 -15.04 8.18
C LYS A 236 -19.77 -14.24 9.06
N ALA A 237 -20.30 -13.29 9.82
CA ALA A 237 -19.48 -12.44 10.69
C ALA A 237 -18.76 -13.25 11.77
N GLU A 238 -19.35 -14.35 12.23
CA GLU A 238 -18.81 -15.23 13.26
C GLU A 238 -17.54 -15.97 12.80
N ASP A 239 -17.32 -16.08 11.49
CA ASP A 239 -16.17 -16.73 10.87
C ASP A 239 -14.91 -15.84 10.87
N TYR A 240 -14.95 -14.67 11.52
CA TYR A 240 -13.91 -13.64 11.45
C TYR A 240 -12.49 -14.13 11.75
N LYS A 241 -12.33 -15.17 12.58
CA LYS A 241 -11.02 -15.72 12.94
C LYS A 241 -10.30 -16.37 11.75
N SER A 242 -11.04 -16.90 10.78
CA SER A 242 -10.49 -17.43 9.52
C SER A 242 -10.01 -16.33 8.57
N PHE A 243 -10.39 -15.08 8.84
CA PHE A 243 -10.02 -13.89 8.06
C PHE A 243 -9.13 -12.97 8.89
N ALA A 244 -8.23 -13.56 9.68
CA ALA A 244 -7.24 -12.80 10.43
C ALA A 244 -6.30 -12.05 9.47
N PHE A 245 -6.07 -10.77 9.76
CA PHE A 245 -5.22 -9.92 8.94
C PHE A 245 -4.26 -9.10 9.81
N ARG A 246 -3.15 -8.69 9.20
CA ARG A 246 -2.17 -7.76 9.80
C ARG A 246 -2.32 -6.38 9.18
N VAL A 247 -2.04 -5.33 9.94
CA VAL A 247 -2.01 -3.95 9.44
C VAL A 247 -0.56 -3.48 9.41
N LEU A 248 -0.02 -3.30 8.21
CA LEU A 248 1.33 -2.80 7.98
C LEU A 248 1.29 -1.27 8.02
N MET A 249 1.85 -0.66 9.07
CA MET A 249 2.00 0.79 9.16
C MET A 249 3.46 1.17 8.94
N VAL A 250 3.72 1.91 7.88
CA VAL A 250 5.06 2.31 7.43
C VAL A 250 5.27 3.78 7.75
N PHE A 251 6.30 4.10 8.54
CA PHE A 251 6.53 5.45 9.06
C PHE A 251 7.77 6.09 8.45
N ARG A 252 7.78 7.42 8.38
CA ARG A 252 8.93 8.17 7.86
C ARG A 252 10.25 7.89 8.58
N ASN A 253 10.22 7.63 9.89
CA ASN A 253 11.41 7.38 10.71
C ASN A 253 11.08 6.61 12.00
N ALA A 254 12.12 6.19 12.72
CA ALA A 254 12.01 5.42 13.96
C ALA A 254 11.28 6.19 15.09
N GLU A 255 11.54 7.49 15.25
CA GLU A 255 10.89 8.33 16.26
C GLU A 255 9.37 8.31 16.10
N ARG A 256 8.90 8.49 14.86
CA ARG A 256 7.49 8.46 14.51
C ARG A 256 6.85 7.09 14.73
N ARG A 257 7.55 6.02 14.33
CA ARG A 257 7.16 4.61 14.54
C ARG A 257 7.01 4.30 16.03
N ASN A 258 7.99 4.68 16.84
CA ASN A 258 8.05 4.40 18.27
C ASN A 258 7.02 5.22 19.05
N ASN A 259 6.78 6.48 18.65
CA ASN A 259 5.67 7.28 19.17
C ASN A 259 4.32 6.61 18.90
N CYS A 260 4.11 6.06 17.70
CA CYS A 260 2.89 5.32 17.38
C CYS A 260 2.75 4.06 18.25
N ALA A 261 3.81 3.28 18.43
CA ALA A 261 3.82 2.12 19.33
C ALA A 261 3.38 2.48 20.76
N GLU A 262 3.94 3.55 21.33
CA GLU A 262 3.52 4.05 22.66
C GLU A 262 2.04 4.43 22.68
N THR A 263 1.55 5.17 21.68
CA THR A 263 0.14 5.57 21.61
C THR A 263 -0.79 4.36 21.51
N LEU A 264 -0.44 3.35 20.71
CA LEU A 264 -1.20 2.11 20.56
C LEU A 264 -1.28 1.29 21.86
N LEU A 265 -0.20 1.30 22.66
CA LEU A 265 -0.16 0.66 23.98
C LEU A 265 -0.99 1.40 25.04
N ARG A 266 -1.20 2.72 24.87
CA ARG A 266 -2.04 3.53 25.77
C ARG A 266 -3.52 3.50 25.42
N MET A 267 -3.90 2.90 24.29
CA MET A 267 -5.30 2.71 23.95
C MET A 267 -6.00 1.78 24.93
N ASN A 268 -7.32 1.89 25.04
CA ASN A 268 -8.14 0.98 25.81
C ASN A 268 -9.21 0.28 24.94
N PRO A 269 -9.14 -1.05 24.75
CA PRO A 269 -8.01 -1.91 25.08
C PRO A 269 -6.78 -1.56 24.22
N PRO A 270 -5.56 -1.95 24.63
CA PRO A 270 -4.35 -1.70 23.85
C PRO A 270 -4.33 -2.54 22.56
N VAL A 271 -3.67 -2.03 21.52
CA VAL A 271 -3.37 -2.82 20.31
C VAL A 271 -2.00 -3.44 20.48
N LEU A 272 -1.91 -4.77 20.45
CA LEU A 272 -0.68 -5.50 20.78
C LEU A 272 -0.01 -6.14 19.55
N THR A 273 -0.76 -6.87 18.73
CA THR A 273 -0.21 -7.80 17.73
C THR A 273 -0.75 -7.63 16.31
N GLN A 274 -1.93 -7.00 16.15
CA GLN A 274 -2.56 -6.84 14.83
C GLN A 274 -1.81 -5.83 13.94
N VAL A 275 -1.19 -4.82 14.55
CA VAL A 275 -0.45 -3.77 13.85
C VAL A 275 1.04 -4.08 13.86
N TRP A 276 1.66 -3.94 12.68
CA TRP A 276 3.06 -4.19 12.39
C TRP A 276 3.69 -2.89 11.90
N LEU A 277 4.69 -2.42 12.63
CA LEU A 277 5.28 -1.09 12.51
C LEU A 277 6.68 -1.22 11.92
N ALA A 278 6.98 -0.50 10.84
CA ALA A 278 8.32 -0.43 10.25
C ALA A 278 8.61 0.99 9.75
N THR A 279 9.88 1.30 9.50
CA THR A 279 10.23 2.56 8.83
C THR A 279 10.18 2.39 7.32
N GLN A 280 9.96 3.48 6.59
CA GLN A 280 9.99 3.49 5.13
C GLN A 280 11.35 3.03 4.61
N GLU A 281 12.44 3.48 5.22
CA GLU A 281 13.80 3.05 4.86
C GLU A 281 13.96 1.53 5.00
N ASP A 282 13.55 0.96 6.13
CA ASP A 282 13.67 -0.48 6.37
C ASP A 282 12.83 -1.29 5.37
N VAL A 283 11.58 -0.89 5.13
CA VAL A 283 10.67 -1.58 4.19
C VAL A 283 11.16 -1.48 2.75
N LEU A 284 11.76 -0.37 2.34
CA LEU A 284 12.30 -0.24 0.99
C LEU A 284 13.59 -1.04 0.79
N ARG A 285 14.35 -1.27 1.86
CA ARG A 285 15.57 -2.08 1.85
C ARG A 285 15.27 -3.58 1.87
N ASP A 286 14.47 -4.01 2.84
CA ASP A 286 14.15 -5.42 3.07
C ASP A 286 12.72 -5.58 3.64
N PRO A 287 11.69 -5.55 2.78
CA PRO A 287 10.30 -5.56 3.22
C PRO A 287 9.85 -6.89 3.85
N LEU A 288 10.58 -7.99 3.61
CA LEU A 288 10.24 -9.32 4.13
C LEU A 288 11.08 -9.71 5.35
N GLY A 289 12.24 -9.09 5.52
CA GLY A 289 13.15 -9.37 6.62
C GLY A 289 12.67 -8.88 7.98
N ALA A 290 13.57 -9.02 8.96
CA ALA A 290 13.34 -8.66 10.36
C ALA A 290 13.36 -7.14 10.56
N VAL A 291 12.35 -6.46 10.01
CA VAL A 291 12.19 -5.01 10.06
C VAL A 291 10.90 -4.59 10.77
N TRP A 292 10.00 -5.54 11.02
CA TRP A 292 8.68 -5.27 11.56
C TRP A 292 8.68 -5.43 13.08
N MET A 293 8.07 -4.47 13.76
CA MET A 293 7.88 -4.46 15.21
C MET A 293 6.38 -4.38 15.51
N ARG A 294 5.87 -5.17 16.45
CA ARG A 294 4.52 -4.98 16.97
C ARG A 294 4.56 -4.11 18.24
N PRO A 295 3.47 -3.43 18.62
CA PRO A 295 3.42 -2.72 19.89
C PRO A 295 3.80 -3.58 21.11
N GLN A 296 3.46 -4.88 21.08
CA GLN A 296 3.93 -5.82 22.10
C GLN A 296 5.47 -5.92 22.16
N ASP A 297 6.15 -6.02 21.02
CA ASP A 297 7.61 -6.16 20.99
C ASP A 297 8.28 -4.87 21.54
N TYR A 298 7.68 -3.69 21.28
CA TYR A 298 8.10 -2.43 21.89
C TYR A 298 7.92 -2.43 23.42
N ARG A 299 6.74 -2.84 23.90
CA ARG A 299 6.44 -2.93 25.33
C ARG A 299 7.45 -3.82 26.04
N ASP A 300 7.69 -5.01 25.48
CA ASP A 300 8.55 -6.01 26.10
C ASP A 300 10.02 -5.52 26.12
N ALA A 301 10.47 -4.81 25.08
CA ALA A 301 11.82 -4.21 25.01
C ALA A 301 12.02 -2.97 25.93
N THR A 302 10.94 -2.30 26.32
CA THR A 302 10.99 -1.07 27.14
C THR A 302 10.54 -1.30 28.58
N ALA A 303 10.00 -2.46 28.91
CA ALA A 303 9.52 -2.81 30.23
C ALA A 303 10.58 -2.55 31.32
N GLY A 304 10.18 -1.83 32.37
CA GLY A 304 11.06 -1.48 33.49
C GLY A 304 12.11 -0.40 33.20
N SER A 305 12.34 -0.03 31.94
CA SER A 305 13.27 1.03 31.55
C SER A 305 12.68 2.43 31.77
N ALA A 306 13.48 3.48 31.51
CA ALA A 306 13.00 4.86 31.48
C ALA A 306 11.99 5.14 30.33
N PHE A 307 11.90 4.23 29.35
CA PHE A 307 11.04 4.35 28.16
C PHE A 307 9.77 3.49 28.23
N ASP A 308 9.50 2.86 29.37
CA ASP A 308 8.32 2.04 29.57
C ASP A 308 7.03 2.84 29.30
N ALA A 309 6.20 2.36 28.36
CA ALA A 309 4.99 3.03 27.90
C ALA A 309 3.93 3.23 28.98
N SER A 310 3.98 2.43 30.07
CA SER A 310 3.09 2.56 31.23
C SER A 310 3.43 3.77 32.11
N ARG A 311 4.65 4.30 32.00
CA ARG A 311 5.06 5.47 32.79
C ARG A 311 4.38 6.72 32.26
N PRO A 312 3.89 7.61 33.15
CA PRO A 312 3.33 8.88 32.73
C PRO A 312 4.42 9.75 32.09
N VAL A 313 4.13 10.28 30.90
CA VAL A 313 5.00 11.24 30.24
C VAL A 313 4.87 12.57 30.98
N LYS A 314 5.91 12.97 31.72
CA LYS A 314 5.96 14.26 32.41
C LYS A 314 6.61 15.30 31.50
N GLY A 315 5.87 16.37 31.18
CA GLY A 315 6.41 17.57 30.51
C GLY A 315 6.11 17.68 29.00
N VAL A 316 6.66 18.74 28.40
CA VAL A 316 6.52 19.05 26.97
C VAL A 316 7.29 18.02 26.13
N TYR A 317 6.75 17.67 24.97
CA TYR A 317 7.40 16.78 24.02
C TYR A 317 8.84 17.22 23.72
N ARG A 318 9.77 16.28 23.80
CA ARG A 318 11.16 16.45 23.36
C ARG A 318 11.58 15.22 22.58
N ARG A 319 12.43 15.43 21.56
CA ARG A 319 13.08 14.31 20.87
C ARG A 319 13.94 13.54 21.87
N ARG A 320 13.90 12.20 21.76
CA ARG A 320 14.64 11.28 22.64
C ARG A 320 15.49 10.31 21.81
N PRO A 321 16.60 10.76 21.19
CA PRO A 321 17.47 9.89 20.39
C PRO A 321 17.93 8.62 21.15
N GLU A 322 18.13 8.74 22.46
CA GLU A 322 18.47 7.64 23.36
C GLU A 322 17.39 6.55 23.41
N ARG A 323 16.10 6.93 23.31
CA ARG A 323 14.99 5.98 23.20
C ARG A 323 15.07 5.24 21.88
N GLU A 324 15.33 5.97 20.79
CA GLU A 324 15.41 5.37 19.45
C GLU A 324 16.54 4.34 19.36
N ALA A 325 17.72 4.69 19.90
CA ALA A 325 18.87 3.80 19.99
C ALA A 325 18.59 2.58 20.87
N TRP A 326 17.94 2.77 22.03
CA TRP A 326 17.53 1.67 22.91
C TRP A 326 16.60 0.69 22.20
N VAL A 327 15.55 1.22 21.57
CA VAL A 327 14.55 0.41 20.86
C VAL A 327 15.20 -0.36 19.72
N ALA A 328 16.05 0.29 18.92
CA ALA A 328 16.78 -0.36 17.84
C ALA A 328 17.67 -1.53 18.33
N ALA A 329 18.25 -1.41 19.53
CA ALA A 329 19.11 -2.43 20.10
C ALA A 329 18.38 -3.57 20.83
N LYS A 330 17.14 -3.33 21.30
CA LYS A 330 16.44 -4.24 22.23
C LYS A 330 15.18 -4.89 21.65
N VAL A 331 14.56 -4.31 20.63
CA VAL A 331 13.35 -4.87 20.04
C VAL A 331 13.66 -6.13 19.25
N ALA A 332 12.85 -7.17 19.46
CA ALA A 332 12.81 -8.35 18.62
C ALA A 332 12.00 -8.07 17.35
N TYR A 333 12.70 -7.68 16.27
CA TYR A 333 12.09 -7.47 14.96
C TYR A 333 11.69 -8.80 14.30
N ARG A 334 10.69 -8.73 13.43
CA ARG A 334 10.02 -9.88 12.81
C ARG A 334 10.07 -9.81 11.29
N GLY A 335 10.23 -10.97 10.66
CA GLY A 335 9.96 -11.17 9.24
C GLY A 335 8.47 -11.03 8.95
N LEU A 336 8.11 -10.53 7.76
CA LEU A 336 6.73 -10.22 7.41
C LEU A 336 5.79 -11.43 7.47
N ILE A 337 6.29 -12.62 7.12
CA ILE A 337 5.54 -13.88 7.02
C ILE A 337 6.18 -14.95 7.88
#